data_AF-A0A1H2DDY2-F1
#
_entry.id   AF-A0A1H2DDY2-F1
#
_cell.length_a   1.000
_cell.length_b   1.000
_cell.length_c   1.000
_cell.angle_alpha   90.00
_cell.angle_beta   90.00
_cell.angle_gamma   90.00
#
_symmetry.space_group_name_H-M   'P 1'
#
loop_
_entity.id
_entity.type
_entity.pdbx_description
1 polymer ?
#
loop_
_entity_poly.entity_id
_entity_poly.type
_entity_poly.pdbx_seq_one_letter_code
_entity_poly.pdbx_strand_id
1 'polypeptide(L)'
;MDEAQRRFMITAEVLVDVTDAAILRRAALDRVAEAGFVADEDRSVDQVRSAERDAVYADVTAALGWVVDVEAIVVDGVGAEVVGSTVSVADDEDAEAAGAVAGAEEMPDFAALFAVCRCGADDCSGFQSTPRSAASLWAVAQLHADFAYDDVQHFGDAPVSEKDDGWAVSVPR
;
A
#
# COMPACT_ATOMS: atom_id res chain seq x y z
N MET A 1 39.48 18.70 -1.48
CA MET A 1 38.59 19.02 -0.34
C MET A 1 37.80 17.75 -0.10
N ASP A 2 38.09 17.04 0.99
CA ASP A 2 37.26 15.92 1.42
C ASP A 2 35.85 16.46 1.65
N GLU A 3 34.87 16.01 0.87
CA GLU A 3 33.49 16.20 1.26
C GLU A 3 33.29 15.41 2.55
N ALA A 4 33.31 16.12 3.68
CA ALA A 4 33.12 15.54 4.99
C ALA A 4 31.87 14.66 4.97
N GLN A 5 32.03 13.38 5.30
CA GLN A 5 30.97 12.38 5.32
C GLN A 5 29.74 12.94 6.05
N ARG A 6 28.63 13.14 5.34
CA ARG A 6 27.37 13.67 5.90
C ARG A 6 26.38 12.53 6.07
N ARG A 7 25.77 12.46 7.24
CA ARG A 7 24.70 11.49 7.54
C ARG A 7 23.35 12.17 7.37
N PHE A 8 22.44 11.49 6.71
CA PHE A 8 21.06 11.92 6.52
C PHE A 8 20.13 10.88 7.14
N MET A 9 19.01 11.35 7.69
CA MET A 9 17.91 10.52 8.15
C MET A 9 16.77 10.69 7.15
N ILE A 10 16.28 9.57 6.62
CA ILE A 10 15.19 9.53 5.64
C ILE A 10 14.00 8.87 6.33
N THR A 11 12.83 9.53 6.30
CA THR A 11 11.56 8.98 6.79
C THR A 11 10.67 8.73 5.57
N ALA A 12 10.15 7.52 5.45
CA ALA A 12 9.20 7.14 4.39
C ALA A 12 8.00 6.44 5.04
N GLU A 13 6.80 6.86 4.66
CA GLU A 13 5.54 6.24 5.03
C GLU A 13 4.94 5.60 3.77
N VAL A 14 4.57 4.33 3.84
CA VAL A 14 4.09 3.56 2.69
C VAL A 14 2.86 2.77 3.11
N LEU A 15 1.73 3.03 2.46
CA LEU A 15 0.51 2.24 2.58
C LEU A 15 0.50 1.18 1.46
N VAL A 16 0.22 -0.08 1.80
CA VAL A 16 0.24 -1.19 0.85
C VAL A 16 -1.00 -2.05 1.01
N ASP A 17 -1.73 -2.26 -0.08
CA ASP A 17 -2.82 -3.23 -0.14
C ASP A 17 -2.28 -4.64 -0.40
N VAL A 18 -2.54 -5.58 0.52
CA VAL A 18 -2.23 -6.99 0.32
C VAL A 18 -3.29 -7.63 -0.58
N THR A 19 -2.96 -7.76 -1.86
CA THR A 19 -3.88 -8.31 -2.88
C THR A 19 -3.96 -9.85 -2.90
N ASP A 20 -2.88 -10.53 -2.50
CA ASP A 20 -2.82 -11.99 -2.34
C ASP A 20 -1.98 -12.38 -1.12
N ALA A 21 -2.65 -12.64 -0.01
CA ALA A 21 -2.01 -13.01 1.25
C ALA A 21 -1.30 -14.38 1.18
N ALA A 22 -1.70 -15.28 0.28
CA ALA A 22 -1.07 -16.59 0.16
C ALA A 22 0.30 -16.49 -0.52
N ILE A 23 0.40 -15.68 -1.59
CA ILE A 23 1.68 -15.37 -2.24
C ILE A 23 2.60 -14.64 -1.26
N LEU A 24 2.08 -13.63 -0.55
CA LEU A 24 2.85 -12.88 0.46
C LEU A 24 3.44 -13.79 1.53
N ARG A 25 2.61 -14.65 2.16
CA ARG A 25 3.06 -15.59 3.19
C ARG A 25 4.12 -16.55 2.66
N ARG A 26 3.97 -17.03 1.42
CA ARG A 26 4.98 -17.90 0.82
C ARG A 26 6.32 -17.17 0.67
N ALA A 27 6.32 -15.96 0.12
CA ALA A 27 7.52 -15.16 -0.02
C ALA A 27 8.19 -14.84 1.33
N ALA A 28 7.38 -14.54 2.35
CA ALA A 28 7.84 -14.34 3.72
C ALA A 28 8.50 -15.60 4.30
N LEU A 29 7.91 -16.78 4.11
CA LEU A 29 8.48 -18.05 4.59
C LEU A 29 9.79 -18.41 3.86
N ASP A 30 9.91 -18.09 2.58
CA ASP A 30 11.15 -18.27 1.82
C ASP A 30 12.25 -17.35 2.39
N ARG A 31 11.93 -16.07 2.70
CA ARG A 31 12.83 -15.13 3.40
C ARG A 31 13.25 -15.65 4.78
N VAL A 32 12.33 -16.16 5.58
CA VAL A 32 12.62 -16.77 6.90
C VAL A 32 13.56 -17.97 6.76
N ALA A 33 13.44 -18.76 5.70
CA ALA A 33 14.30 -19.92 5.47
C ALA A 33 15.74 -19.52 5.12
N GLU A 34 15.91 -18.41 4.39
CA GLU A 34 17.21 -17.85 3.99
C GLU A 34 17.87 -17.00 5.09
N ALA A 35 17.08 -16.51 6.05
CA ALA A 35 17.55 -15.64 7.11
C ALA A 35 18.54 -16.32 8.09
N GLY A 36 19.59 -15.56 8.42
CA GLY A 36 20.50 -15.88 9.52
C GLY A 36 19.93 -15.40 10.85
N PHE A 37 19.56 -16.32 11.72
CA PHE A 37 19.11 -15.99 13.08
C PHE A 37 20.25 -16.13 14.08
N VAL A 38 20.26 -15.24 15.06
CA VAL A 38 21.12 -15.32 16.24
C VAL A 38 20.26 -15.85 17.40
N ALA A 39 20.81 -16.82 18.14
CA ALA A 39 20.19 -17.34 19.34
C ALA A 39 20.54 -16.47 20.56
N ASP A 40 19.56 -16.29 21.44
CA ASP A 40 19.76 -15.72 22.77
C ASP A 40 20.06 -16.84 23.78
N GLU A 41 20.43 -16.50 25.02
CA GLU A 41 20.74 -17.49 26.08
C GLU A 41 19.58 -18.46 26.37
N ASP A 42 18.33 -18.01 26.14
CA ASP A 42 17.11 -18.76 26.46
C ASP A 42 16.51 -19.56 25.30
N ARG A 43 16.99 -19.36 24.05
CA ARG A 43 16.38 -19.95 22.85
C ARG A 43 17.41 -20.39 21.83
N SER A 44 17.21 -21.57 21.24
CA SER A 44 18.02 -22.00 20.10
C SER A 44 17.63 -21.27 18.81
N VAL A 45 18.54 -21.24 17.84
CA VAL A 45 18.29 -20.70 16.49
C VAL A 45 17.06 -21.34 15.85
N ASP A 46 16.88 -22.66 16.03
CA ASP A 46 15.72 -23.37 15.47
C ASP A 46 14.40 -22.98 16.16
N GLN A 47 14.44 -22.67 17.47
CA GLN A 47 13.27 -22.17 18.18
C GLN A 47 12.89 -20.76 17.72
N VAL A 48 13.87 -19.88 17.52
CA VAL A 48 13.64 -18.54 16.95
C VAL A 48 13.04 -18.66 15.56
N ARG A 49 13.67 -19.45 14.68
CA ARG A 49 13.16 -19.67 13.32
C ARG A 49 11.75 -20.27 13.30
N SER A 50 11.45 -21.21 14.20
CA SER A 50 10.10 -21.78 14.30
C SER A 50 9.09 -20.71 14.73
N ALA A 51 9.42 -19.89 15.73
CA ALA A 51 8.55 -18.82 16.20
C ALA A 51 8.25 -17.79 15.10
N GLU A 52 9.26 -17.42 14.30
CA GLU A 52 9.07 -16.52 13.15
C GLU A 52 8.16 -17.13 12.09
N ARG A 53 8.33 -18.43 11.77
CA ARG A 53 7.42 -19.12 10.86
C ARG A 53 5.98 -19.14 11.39
N ASP A 54 5.81 -19.44 12.67
CA ASP A 54 4.50 -19.49 13.30
C ASP A 54 3.82 -18.11 13.28
N ALA A 55 4.60 -17.03 13.49
CA ALA A 55 4.12 -15.65 13.36
C ALA A 55 3.65 -15.35 11.93
N VAL A 56 4.44 -15.70 10.90
CA VAL A 56 4.07 -15.52 9.48
C VAL A 56 2.79 -16.30 9.10
N TYR A 57 2.57 -17.47 9.71
CA TYR A 57 1.32 -18.21 9.50
C TYR A 57 0.12 -17.58 10.21
N ALA A 58 0.33 -17.07 11.41
CA ALA A 58 -0.72 -16.50 12.24
C ALA A 58 -1.17 -15.11 11.76
N ASP A 59 -0.25 -14.32 11.20
CA ASP A 59 -0.45 -12.90 10.98
C ASP A 59 0.11 -12.43 9.61
N VAL A 60 -0.72 -11.69 8.88
CA VAL A 60 -0.34 -11.10 7.58
C VAL A 60 0.63 -9.92 7.75
N THR A 61 0.55 -9.21 8.87
CA THR A 61 1.41 -8.07 9.21
C THR A 61 2.83 -8.56 9.47
N ALA A 62 2.96 -9.67 10.20
CA ALA A 62 4.23 -10.39 10.34
C ALA A 62 4.79 -10.86 8.98
N ALA A 63 3.93 -11.38 8.09
CA ALA A 63 4.37 -11.79 6.74
C ALA A 63 4.86 -10.60 5.91
N LEU A 64 4.18 -9.45 5.96
CA LEU A 64 4.58 -8.24 5.25
C LEU A 64 5.92 -7.71 5.77
N GLY A 65 6.14 -7.72 7.09
CA GLY A 65 7.40 -7.33 7.72
C GLY A 65 8.62 -8.10 7.20
N TRP A 66 8.45 -9.37 6.84
CA TRP A 66 9.53 -10.20 6.26
C TRP A 66 9.86 -9.89 4.80
N VAL A 67 8.94 -9.23 4.08
CA VAL A 67 9.09 -8.93 2.66
C VAL A 67 9.58 -7.51 2.42
N VAL A 68 9.22 -6.55 3.28
CA VAL A 68 9.66 -5.16 3.19
C VAL A 68 11.19 -5.07 3.28
N ASP A 69 11.79 -4.36 2.33
CA ASP A 69 13.22 -4.09 2.25
C ASP A 69 13.45 -2.58 2.16
N VAL A 70 13.95 -2.01 3.26
CA VAL A 70 14.24 -0.57 3.36
C VAL A 70 15.58 -0.21 2.75
N GLU A 71 16.50 -1.16 2.58
CA GLU A 71 17.78 -0.91 1.92
C GLU A 71 17.58 -0.60 0.43
N ALA A 72 16.52 -1.17 -0.17
CA ALA A 72 16.11 -0.87 -1.53
C ALA A 72 15.64 0.59 -1.78
N ILE A 73 15.43 1.40 -0.73
CA ILE A 73 15.08 2.82 -0.87
C ILE A 73 16.26 3.61 -1.47
N VAL A 74 17.50 3.25 -1.12
CA VAL A 74 18.70 3.88 -1.65
C VAL A 74 19.27 2.97 -2.74
N VAL A 75 19.24 3.44 -3.99
CA VAL A 75 19.77 2.68 -5.12
C VAL A 75 21.27 2.45 -4.93
N ASP A 76 21.70 1.19 -5.06
CA ASP A 76 23.12 0.84 -5.00
C ASP A 76 23.98 1.63 -6.00
N GLY A 77 25.18 1.99 -5.57
CA GLY A 77 26.18 2.62 -6.44
C GLY A 77 25.99 4.13 -6.66
N VAL A 78 25.04 4.78 -5.98
CA VAL A 78 24.87 6.25 -6.02
C VAL A 78 25.85 7.01 -5.12
N GLY A 79 26.83 6.32 -4.53
CA GLY A 79 27.78 6.91 -3.58
C GLY A 79 27.17 7.18 -2.19
N ALA A 80 26.02 6.58 -1.88
CA ALA A 80 25.41 6.54 -0.56
C ALA A 80 25.29 5.08 -0.09
N GLU A 81 25.48 4.87 1.20
CA GLU A 81 25.40 3.56 1.86
C GLU A 81 24.40 3.65 3.01
N VAL A 82 23.53 2.65 3.14
CA VAL A 82 22.61 2.53 4.27
C VAL A 82 23.39 2.03 5.47
N VAL A 83 23.58 2.90 6.46
CA VAL A 83 24.34 2.58 7.69
C VAL A 83 23.45 2.07 8.83
N GLY A 84 22.14 2.03 8.62
CA GLY A 84 21.15 1.54 9.56
C GLY A 84 19.73 1.88 9.09
N SER A 85 18.79 0.99 9.40
CA SER A 85 17.37 1.14 9.11
C SER A 85 16.54 0.62 10.28
N THR A 86 15.37 1.22 10.48
CA THR A 86 14.35 0.70 11.38
C THR A 86 13.11 0.47 10.52
N VAL A 87 12.53 -0.71 10.60
CA VAL A 87 11.32 -1.08 9.85
C VAL A 87 10.27 -1.53 10.86
N SER A 88 9.06 -1.01 10.72
CA SER A 88 7.89 -1.44 11.46
C SER A 88 6.71 -1.55 10.51
N VAL A 89 5.95 -2.63 10.62
CA VAL A 89 4.68 -2.81 9.92
C VAL A 89 3.59 -2.90 10.97
N ALA A 90 2.54 -2.12 10.78
CA ALA A 90 1.34 -2.09 11.62
C ALA A 90 0.12 -2.04 10.71
N ASP A 91 -0.98 -2.64 11.16
CA ASP A 91 -2.28 -2.43 10.53
C ASP A 91 -2.84 -1.04 10.90
N ASP A 92 -3.82 -0.55 10.16
CA ASP A 92 -4.34 0.82 10.29
C ASP A 92 -4.76 1.17 11.73
N GLU A 93 -5.42 0.25 12.44
CA GLU A 93 -5.86 0.45 13.83
C GLU A 93 -4.67 0.66 14.80
N ASP A 94 -3.56 -0.06 14.58
CA ASP A 94 -2.35 0.02 15.40
C ASP A 94 -1.45 1.20 15.00
N ALA A 95 -1.45 1.57 13.72
CA ALA A 95 -0.69 2.70 13.19
C ALA A 95 -1.22 4.04 13.74
N GLU A 96 -2.55 4.19 13.86
CA GLU A 96 -3.18 5.35 14.50
C GLU A 96 -2.78 5.47 15.98
N ALA A 97 -2.79 4.36 16.71
CA ALA A 97 -2.41 4.32 18.13
C ALA A 97 -0.92 4.67 18.37
N ALA A 98 -0.05 4.35 17.40
CA ALA A 98 1.38 4.68 17.45
C ALA A 98 1.70 6.14 17.07
N GLY A 99 0.70 6.93 16.65
CA GLY A 99 0.91 8.31 16.19
C GLY A 99 1.64 8.40 14.85
N ALA A 100 1.70 7.29 14.09
CA ALA A 100 2.30 7.22 12.76
C ALA A 100 1.36 7.71 11.65
N VAL A 101 0.09 7.98 11.98
CA VAL A 101 -0.94 8.40 11.02
C VAL A 101 -1.36 9.82 11.34
N ALA A 102 -0.44 10.77 11.19
CA ALA A 102 -0.82 12.18 11.07
C ALA A 102 -1.07 12.51 9.60
N GLY A 103 -1.99 11.80 8.94
CA GLY A 103 -2.25 12.05 7.51
C GLY A 103 -3.25 11.16 6.77
N ALA A 104 -3.63 9.98 7.26
CA ALA A 104 -4.69 9.21 6.60
C ALA A 104 -6.06 9.72 7.07
N GLU A 105 -6.57 10.76 6.41
CA GLU A 105 -8.03 10.87 6.30
C GLU A 105 -8.53 9.52 5.75
N GLU A 106 -9.47 8.88 6.44
CA GLU A 106 -10.11 7.60 6.09
C GLU A 106 -10.37 7.58 4.57
N MET A 107 -9.45 6.99 3.81
CA MET A 107 -9.57 6.96 2.36
C MET A 107 -10.82 6.14 2.07
N PRO A 108 -11.77 6.65 1.28
CA PRO A 108 -12.98 5.90 0.96
C PRO A 108 -12.60 4.52 0.43
N ASP A 109 -13.25 3.46 0.91
CA ASP A 109 -13.08 2.11 0.33
C ASP A 109 -13.63 2.13 -1.11
N PHE A 110 -12.77 2.50 -2.06
CA PHE A 110 -13.12 2.60 -3.47
C PHE A 110 -13.40 1.23 -4.08
N ALA A 111 -12.95 0.13 -3.46
CA ALA A 111 -13.32 -1.22 -3.88
C ALA A 111 -14.82 -1.51 -3.59
N ALA A 112 -15.43 -0.80 -2.63
CA ALA A 112 -16.88 -0.82 -2.43
C ALA A 112 -17.67 -0.19 -3.59
N LEU A 113 -17.07 0.74 -4.37
CA LEU A 113 -17.77 1.36 -5.51
C LEU A 113 -18.01 0.39 -6.67
N PHE A 114 -17.11 -0.59 -6.84
CA PHE A 114 -17.17 -1.55 -7.94
C PHE A 114 -17.03 -2.97 -7.41
N ALA A 115 -18.08 -3.47 -6.76
CA ALA A 115 -18.10 -4.84 -6.24
C ALA A 115 -17.65 -5.86 -7.29
N VAL A 116 -16.52 -6.52 -7.07
CA VAL A 116 -15.90 -7.42 -8.06
C VAL A 116 -16.38 -8.85 -7.86
N CYS A 117 -16.74 -9.56 -8.93
CA CYS A 117 -17.02 -10.99 -8.83
C CYS A 117 -15.72 -11.79 -8.61
N ARG A 118 -15.76 -12.77 -7.70
CA ARG A 118 -14.67 -13.73 -7.48
C ARG A 118 -14.85 -15.05 -8.24
N CYS A 119 -15.89 -15.12 -9.07
CA CYS A 119 -16.29 -16.33 -9.80
C CYS A 119 -15.34 -16.74 -10.93
N GLY A 120 -14.43 -15.86 -11.37
CA GLY A 120 -13.46 -16.15 -12.43
C GLY A 120 -14.06 -16.28 -13.84
N ALA A 121 -15.34 -15.97 -14.02
CA ALA A 121 -16.03 -15.96 -15.30
C ALA A 121 -16.17 -14.54 -15.85
N ASP A 122 -16.27 -14.40 -17.18
CA ASP A 122 -16.50 -13.11 -17.84
C ASP A 122 -17.96 -12.62 -17.74
N ASP A 123 -18.88 -13.47 -17.27
CA ASP A 123 -20.31 -13.16 -17.14
C ASP A 123 -20.71 -13.23 -15.65
N CYS A 124 -20.65 -12.08 -14.99
CA CYS A 124 -20.96 -11.93 -13.58
C CYS A 124 -22.43 -11.53 -13.41
N SER A 125 -23.18 -12.21 -12.55
CA SER A 125 -24.60 -11.88 -12.32
C SER A 125 -24.77 -10.72 -11.32
N GLY A 126 -25.72 -9.81 -11.57
CA GLY A 126 -26.10 -8.74 -10.64
C GLY A 126 -25.33 -7.43 -10.85
N PHE A 127 -25.14 -6.65 -9.79
CA PHE A 127 -24.40 -5.37 -9.81
C PHE A 127 -22.88 -5.53 -9.72
N GLN A 128 -22.35 -6.73 -9.99
CA GLN A 128 -20.93 -7.05 -9.84
C GLN A 128 -20.18 -6.85 -11.15
N SER A 129 -18.99 -6.27 -11.07
CA SER A 129 -18.10 -6.06 -12.21
C SER A 129 -17.08 -7.21 -12.33
N THR A 130 -16.68 -7.53 -13.56
CA THR A 130 -15.49 -8.36 -13.76
C THR A 130 -14.24 -7.59 -13.28
N PRO A 131 -13.16 -8.27 -12.85
CA PRO A 131 -11.92 -7.59 -12.46
C PRO A 131 -11.37 -6.64 -13.53
N ARG A 132 -11.44 -7.02 -14.81
CA ARG A 132 -11.00 -6.16 -15.93
C ARG A 132 -11.88 -4.93 -16.10
N SER A 133 -13.19 -5.10 -15.99
CA SER A 133 -14.15 -3.98 -16.06
C SER A 133 -13.98 -3.03 -14.88
N ALA A 134 -13.82 -3.56 -13.66
CA ALA A 134 -13.56 -2.76 -12.47
C ALA A 134 -12.26 -1.95 -12.59
N ALA A 135 -11.18 -2.55 -13.11
CA ALA A 135 -9.93 -1.85 -13.36
C ALA A 135 -10.07 -0.72 -14.41
N SER A 136 -10.88 -0.93 -15.45
CA SER A 136 -11.14 0.10 -16.46
C SER A 136 -11.98 1.25 -15.90
N LEU A 137 -13.01 0.95 -15.12
CA LEU A 137 -13.84 1.96 -14.44
C LEU A 137 -13.01 2.77 -13.44
N TRP A 138 -12.10 2.11 -12.71
CA TRP A 138 -11.17 2.74 -11.80
C TRP A 138 -10.23 3.73 -12.49
N ALA A 139 -9.63 3.34 -13.61
CA ALA A 139 -8.75 4.22 -14.37
C ALA A 139 -9.48 5.47 -14.89
N VAL A 140 -10.74 5.31 -15.34
CA VAL A 140 -11.57 6.44 -15.79
C VAL A 140 -11.99 7.33 -14.62
N ALA A 141 -12.32 6.75 -13.47
CA ALA A 141 -12.68 7.51 -12.28
C ALA A 141 -11.53 8.39 -11.78
N GLN A 142 -10.29 7.87 -11.78
CA GLN A 142 -9.10 8.67 -11.43
C GLN A 142 -8.91 9.84 -12.40
N LEU A 143 -9.03 9.59 -13.69
CA LEU A 143 -8.88 10.65 -14.70
C LEU A 143 -9.95 11.74 -14.55
N HIS A 144 -11.17 11.38 -14.18
CA HIS A 144 -12.21 12.37 -13.85
C HIS A 144 -11.98 13.08 -12.52
N ALA A 145 -11.42 12.39 -11.52
CA ALA A 145 -11.06 13.01 -10.24
C ALA A 145 -9.96 14.07 -10.43
N ASP A 146 -8.95 13.78 -11.27
CA ASP A 146 -7.92 14.74 -11.64
C ASP A 146 -8.53 15.96 -12.35
N PHE A 147 -9.42 15.74 -13.31
CA PHE A 147 -10.13 16.87 -13.96
C PHE A 147 -10.98 17.67 -12.99
N ALA A 148 -11.66 17.02 -12.04
CA ALA A 148 -12.43 17.72 -11.02
C ALA A 148 -11.52 18.53 -10.08
N TYR A 149 -10.33 18.02 -9.77
CA TYR A 149 -9.35 18.74 -8.97
C TYR A 149 -8.79 19.97 -9.72
N ASP A 150 -8.48 19.81 -11.00
CA ASP A 150 -8.06 20.92 -11.87
C ASP A 150 -9.17 21.97 -12.02
N ASP A 151 -10.43 21.53 -12.13
CA ASP A 151 -11.60 22.41 -12.19
C ASP A 151 -11.74 23.24 -10.90
N VAL A 152 -11.59 22.60 -9.73
CA VAL A 152 -11.56 23.29 -8.44
C VAL A 152 -10.38 24.27 -8.35
N GLN A 153 -9.19 23.93 -8.84
CA GLN A 153 -8.06 24.87 -8.85
C GLN A 153 -8.29 26.06 -9.80
N HIS A 154 -8.90 25.82 -10.95
CA HIS A 154 -9.04 26.82 -12.00
C HIS A 154 -10.24 27.75 -11.78
N PHE A 155 -11.35 27.20 -11.30
CA PHE A 155 -12.62 27.91 -11.14
C PHE A 155 -13.00 28.14 -9.67
N GLY A 156 -12.52 27.31 -8.74
CA GLY A 156 -12.77 27.48 -7.30
C GLY A 156 -14.27 27.53 -6.97
N ASP A 157 -14.68 28.58 -6.26
CA ASP A 157 -16.09 28.83 -5.91
C ASP A 157 -16.88 29.57 -7.00
N ALA A 158 -16.34 29.69 -8.22
CA ALA A 158 -17.04 30.37 -9.30
C ALA A 158 -18.36 29.65 -9.60
N PRO A 159 -19.50 30.35 -9.56
CA PRO A 159 -20.78 29.74 -9.86
C PRO A 159 -20.82 29.32 -11.32
N VAL A 160 -21.22 28.07 -11.58
CA VAL A 160 -21.45 27.57 -12.93
C VAL A 160 -22.50 28.46 -13.61
N SER A 161 -22.13 29.11 -14.72
CA SER A 161 -23.05 29.97 -15.45
C SER A 161 -23.74 29.20 -16.58
N GLU A 162 -24.98 29.56 -16.93
CA GLU A 162 -25.72 28.94 -18.05
C GLU A 162 -25.03 29.12 -19.43
N LYS A 163 -23.96 29.93 -19.50
CA LYS A 163 -23.17 30.17 -20.71
C LYS A 163 -21.94 29.28 -20.82
N ASP A 164 -21.58 28.58 -19.75
CA ASP A 164 -20.54 27.57 -19.76
C ASP A 164 -21.26 26.28 -20.17
N ASP A 165 -21.08 25.84 -21.42
CA ASP A 165 -21.81 24.73 -22.04
C ASP A 165 -21.94 23.54 -21.09
N GLY A 166 -23.14 23.42 -20.50
CA GLY A 166 -23.33 22.83 -19.19
C GLY A 166 -23.08 21.33 -19.10
N TRP A 167 -22.67 20.92 -17.90
CA TRP A 167 -22.64 19.53 -17.47
C TRP A 167 -24.02 18.89 -17.63
N ALA A 168 -24.16 17.96 -18.57
CA ALA A 168 -25.34 17.12 -18.69
C ALA A 168 -25.29 16.02 -17.63
N VAL A 169 -25.82 16.30 -16.43
CA VAL A 169 -26.23 15.23 -15.51
C VAL A 169 -27.41 14.54 -16.16
N SER A 170 -27.15 13.45 -16.88
CA SER A 170 -28.21 12.62 -17.44
C SER A 170 -28.95 11.93 -16.30
N VAL A 171 -30.02 12.57 -15.83
CA VAL A 171 -30.97 11.96 -14.91
C VAL A 171 -31.73 10.90 -15.73
N PRO A 172 -31.67 9.61 -15.35
CA PRO A 172 -32.46 8.60 -16.02
C PRO A 172 -33.95 8.89 -15.75
N ARG A 173 -34.74 8.89 -16.84
CA ARG A 173 -36.20 8.86 -16.76
C ARG A 173 -36.71 7.43 -16.61
#